data_AF-A0A941EAY4-F1
#
_entry.id   AF-A0A941EAY4-F1
#
_cell.length_a   1.000
_cell.length_b   1.000
_cell.length_c   1.000
_cell.angle_alpha   90.00
_cell.angle_beta   90.00
_cell.angle_gamma   90.00
#
_symmetry.space_group_name_H-M   'P 1'
#
loop_
_entity.id
_entity.type
_entity.pdbx_description
1 polymer ?
#
loop_
_entity_poly.entity_id
_entity_poly.type
_entity_poly.pdbx_seq_one_letter_code
_entity_poly.pdbx_strand_id
1 'polypeptide(L)'
;MADEVQIDPELVTSVYNTCVNAVNSELAPDMASLQAVVQSLLSPAGGLYMQDTSAALEQEFTDFSANMQNLFNQILSFATTFQNIAGSLMNSDANMASQISSQTAAASTTARTPAMSSPRT
;
A
#
# COMPACT_ATOMS: atom_id res chain seq x y z
N MET A 1 -3.66 -15.21 26.65
CA MET A 1 -2.57 -15.49 25.69
C MET A 1 -2.59 -14.31 24.74
N ALA A 2 -1.58 -13.44 24.80
CA ALA A 2 -1.48 -12.38 23.82
C ALA A 2 -0.99 -13.03 22.53
N ASP A 3 -1.75 -12.88 21.44
CA ASP A 3 -1.29 -13.22 20.10
C ASP A 3 0.01 -12.44 19.84
N GLU A 4 1.09 -13.16 19.55
CA GLU A 4 2.34 -12.54 19.14
C GLU A 4 2.13 -11.93 17.75
N VAL A 5 2.17 -10.60 17.67
CA VAL A 5 2.01 -9.90 16.40
C VAL A 5 3.33 -9.96 15.65
N GLN A 6 3.47 -10.93 14.75
CA GLN A 6 4.60 -11.01 13.81
C GLN A 6 4.21 -10.33 12.50
N ILE A 7 4.94 -9.28 12.13
CA ILE A 7 4.80 -8.61 10.83
C ILE A 7 5.87 -9.16 9.90
N ASP A 8 5.44 -9.82 8.82
CA ASP A 8 6.32 -10.29 7.76
C ASP A 8 6.48 -9.20 6.68
N PRO A 9 7.66 -8.57 6.56
CA PRO A 9 7.89 -7.50 5.58
C PRO A 9 7.82 -7.98 4.13
N GLU A 10 8.10 -9.26 3.87
CA GLU A 10 8.03 -9.83 2.52
C GLU A 10 6.57 -9.99 2.10
N LEU A 11 5.71 -10.47 2.98
CA LEU A 11 4.27 -10.55 2.72
C LEU A 11 3.65 -9.16 2.54
N VAL A 12 4.08 -8.18 3.34
CA VAL A 12 3.62 -6.79 3.19
C VAL A 12 3.99 -6.23 1.81
N THR A 13 5.24 -6.42 1.41
CA THR A 13 5.74 -6.01 0.10
C THR A 13 5.04 -6.77 -1.03
N SER A 14 4.73 -8.06 -0.82
CA SER A 14 3.99 -8.86 -1.79
C SER A 14 2.59 -8.31 -2.02
N VAL A 15 1.84 -7.94 -0.99
CA VAL A 15 0.49 -7.36 -1.14
C VAL A 15 0.55 -6.04 -1.91
N TYR A 16 1.49 -5.16 -1.54
CA TYR A 16 1.71 -3.91 -2.26
C TYR A 16 1.96 -4.16 -3.75
N ASN A 17 2.92 -5.03 -4.08
CA ASN A 17 3.27 -5.36 -5.45
C ASN A 17 2.11 -5.99 -6.21
N THR A 18 1.33 -6.88 -5.59
CA THR A 18 0.15 -7.48 -6.20
C THR A 18 -0.87 -6.42 -6.61
N CYS A 19 -1.18 -5.47 -5.72
CA CYS A 19 -2.11 -4.38 -6.04
C CYS A 19 -1.59 -3.48 -7.16
N VAL A 20 -0.32 -3.08 -7.10
CA VAL A 20 0.30 -2.22 -8.11
C VAL A 20 0.34 -2.92 -9.47
N ASN A 21 0.71 -4.20 -9.50
CA ASN A 21 0.79 -4.97 -10.73
C ASN A 21 -0.59 -5.21 -11.34
N ALA A 22 -1.60 -5.56 -10.54
CA ALA A 22 -2.96 -5.73 -11.01
C ALA A 22 -3.49 -4.45 -11.69
N VAL A 23 -3.25 -3.28 -11.10
CA VAL A 23 -3.68 -2.00 -11.69
C VAL A 23 -2.89 -1.68 -12.96
N ASN A 24 -1.56 -1.71 -12.90
CA ASN A 24 -0.72 -1.16 -13.97
C ASN A 24 -0.52 -2.12 -15.15
N SER A 25 -0.54 -3.42 -14.90
CA SER A 25 -0.18 -4.44 -15.91
C SER A 25 -1.40 -5.10 -16.55
N GLU A 26 -2.54 -5.08 -15.87
CA GLU A 26 -3.76 -5.76 -16.33
C GLU A 26 -4.90 -4.76 -16.51
N LEU A 27 -5.38 -4.17 -15.43
CA LEU A 27 -6.62 -3.40 -15.44
C LEU A 27 -6.56 -2.12 -16.29
N ALA A 28 -5.50 -1.32 -16.15
CA ALA A 28 -5.36 -0.09 -16.94
C ALA A 28 -5.15 -0.36 -18.44
N PRO A 29 -4.26 -1.29 -18.85
CA PRO A 29 -4.13 -1.69 -20.26
C PRO A 29 -5.42 -2.26 -20.87
N ASP A 30 -6.14 -3.11 -20.12
CA ASP A 30 -7.39 -3.71 -20.59
C ASP A 30 -8.48 -2.66 -20.77
N MET A 31 -8.57 -1.69 -19.85
CA MET A 31 -9.49 -0.57 -19.96
C MET A 31 -9.19 0.31 -21.19
N ALA A 32 -7.92 0.61 -21.43
CA ALA A 32 -7.50 1.37 -22.60
C ALA A 32 -7.82 0.63 -23.92
N SER A 33 -7.62 -0.69 -23.94
CA SER A 33 -7.95 -1.54 -25.08
C SER A 33 -9.46 -1.56 -25.34
N LEU A 34 -10.27 -1.70 -24.28
CA LEU A 34 -11.73 -1.66 -24.37
C LEU A 34 -12.21 -0.30 -24.90
N GLN A 35 -11.62 0.80 -24.42
CA GLN A 35 -11.95 2.14 -24.90
C GLN A 35 -11.72 2.28 -26.41
N ALA A 36 -10.58 1.80 -26.91
CA ALA A 36 -10.28 1.83 -28.34
C ALA A 36 -11.27 1.01 -29.17
N VAL A 37 -11.67 -0.17 -28.67
CA VAL A 37 -12.67 -1.02 -29.33
C VAL A 37 -14.03 -0.34 -29.38
N VAL A 38 -14.49 0.23 -28.26
CA VAL A 38 -15.78 0.94 -28.19
C VAL A 38 -15.80 2.14 -29.14
N GLN A 39 -14.76 2.98 -29.11
CA GLN A 39 -14.64 4.13 -30.03
C GLN A 39 -14.62 3.69 -31.49
N SER A 40 -13.93 2.58 -31.81
CA SER A 40 -13.91 2.06 -33.18
C SER A 40 -15.29 1.62 -33.65
N LEU A 41 -16.04 0.88 -32.81
CA LEU A 41 -17.39 0.41 -33.12
C LEU A 41 -18.39 1.55 -33.29
N LEU A 42 -18.27 2.59 -32.46
CA LEU A 42 -19.16 3.76 -32.45
C LEU A 42 -18.74 4.85 -33.45
N SER A 43 -17.60 4.70 -34.14
CA SER A 43 -17.20 5.64 -35.18
C SER A 43 -18.07 5.51 -36.46
N PRO A 44 -18.21 6.55 -37.29
CA PRO A 44 -18.98 6.47 -38.55
C PRO A 44 -18.51 5.41 -39.54
N ALA A 45 -17.24 5.00 -39.45
CA ALA A 45 -16.66 3.90 -40.23
C ALA A 45 -16.78 2.53 -39.54
N GLY A 46 -17.27 2.52 -38.29
CA GLY A 46 -17.50 1.35 -37.46
C GLY A 46 -18.82 0.66 -37.76
N GLY A 47 -18.98 -0.55 -37.21
CA GLY A 47 -20.13 -1.42 -37.48
C GLY A 47 -21.41 -1.10 -36.69
N LEU A 48 -21.37 -0.15 -35.74
CA LEU A 48 -22.48 0.12 -34.81
C LEU A 48 -22.85 1.61 -34.72
N TYR A 49 -22.48 2.42 -35.71
CA TYR A 49 -22.76 3.86 -35.65
C TYR A 49 -24.23 4.19 -35.88
N MET A 50 -24.81 4.89 -34.92
CA MET A 50 -26.11 5.55 -34.99
C MET A 50 -25.94 6.92 -34.34
N GLN A 51 -26.04 8.00 -35.12
CA GLN A 51 -25.60 9.36 -34.73
C GLN A 51 -25.91 9.76 -33.27
N ASP A 52 -27.17 9.69 -32.85
CA ASP A 52 -27.55 10.09 -31.49
C ASP A 52 -27.23 9.02 -30.44
N THR A 53 -27.44 7.75 -30.77
CA THR A 53 -27.21 6.62 -29.84
C THR A 53 -25.72 6.40 -29.57
N SER A 54 -24.87 6.52 -30.59
CA SER A 54 -23.42 6.40 -30.46
C SER A 54 -22.85 7.50 -29.59
N ALA A 55 -23.33 8.75 -29.72
CA ALA A 55 -22.91 9.84 -28.85
C ALA A 55 -23.28 9.58 -27.38
N ALA A 56 -24.49 9.06 -27.12
CA ALA A 56 -24.90 8.68 -25.77
C ALA A 56 -24.07 7.51 -25.20
N LEU A 57 -23.78 6.49 -26.02
CA LEU A 57 -22.96 5.34 -25.63
C LEU A 57 -21.50 5.73 -25.37
N GLU A 58 -20.92 6.63 -26.16
CA GLU A 58 -19.58 7.17 -25.92
C GLU A 58 -19.50 7.93 -24.59
N GLN A 59 -20.54 8.69 -24.26
CA GLN A 59 -20.62 9.40 -22.99
C GLN A 59 -20.70 8.43 -21.80
N GLU A 60 -21.62 7.46 -21.85
CA GLU A 60 -21.73 6.41 -20.81
C GLU A 60 -20.42 5.65 -20.63
N PHE A 61 -19.73 5.32 -21.72
CA PHE A 61 -18.44 4.63 -21.66
C PHE A 61 -17.33 5.52 -21.07
N THR A 62 -17.36 6.82 -21.35
CA THR A 62 -16.45 7.80 -20.76
C THR A 62 -16.64 7.88 -19.24
N ASP A 63 -17.89 7.93 -18.78
CA ASP A 63 -18.22 7.98 -17.36
C ASP A 63 -17.83 6.67 -16.66
N PHE A 64 -18.08 5.52 -17.30
CA PHE A 64 -17.59 4.23 -16.84
C PHE A 64 -16.06 4.20 -16.70
N SER A 65 -15.33 4.67 -17.71
CA SER A 65 -13.86 4.71 -17.71
C SER A 65 -13.32 5.62 -16.61
N ALA A 66 -13.97 6.75 -16.35
CA ALA A 66 -13.61 7.65 -15.25
C ALA A 66 -13.82 6.99 -13.87
N ASN A 67 -14.94 6.29 -13.69
CA ASN A 67 -15.21 5.54 -12.46
C ASN A 67 -14.17 4.43 -12.22
N MET A 68 -13.74 3.75 -13.28
CA MET A 68 -12.70 2.72 -13.20
C MET A 68 -11.33 3.30 -12.87
N GLN A 69 -10.96 4.44 -13.45
CA GLN A 69 -9.73 5.15 -13.06
C GLN A 69 -9.75 5.56 -11.59
N ASN A 70 -10.89 6.01 -11.06
CA ASN A 70 -11.02 6.30 -9.63
C ASN A 70 -10.81 5.04 -8.79
N LEU A 71 -11.41 3.90 -9.18
CA LEU A 71 -11.19 2.63 -8.51
C LEU A 71 -9.71 2.20 -8.52
N PHE A 72 -9.00 2.37 -9.63
CA PHE A 72 -7.57 2.08 -9.73
C PHE A 72 -6.77 2.91 -8.73
N ASN A 73 -7.06 4.20 -8.62
CA ASN A 73 -6.42 5.08 -7.65
C ASN A 73 -6.72 4.66 -6.20
N GLN A 74 -7.94 4.18 -5.92
CA GLN A 74 -8.29 3.66 -4.59
C GLN A 74 -7.50 2.39 -4.25
N ILE A 75 -7.31 1.47 -5.21
CA ILE A 75 -6.49 0.26 -5.01
C ILE A 75 -5.04 0.63 -4.71
N LEU A 76 -4.45 1.57 -5.48
CA LEU A 76 -3.08 2.05 -5.26
C LEU A 76 -2.92 2.76 -3.91
N SER A 77 -3.92 3.55 -3.52
CA SER A 77 -3.97 4.23 -2.22
C SER A 77 -4.05 3.24 -1.07
N PHE A 78 -4.88 2.19 -1.20
CA PHE A 78 -4.95 1.10 -0.25
C PHE A 78 -3.58 0.42 -0.10
N ALA A 79 -2.94 0.03 -1.20
CA ALA A 79 -1.63 -0.63 -1.19
C ALA A 79 -0.58 0.20 -0.45
N THR A 80 -0.53 1.51 -0.76
CA THR A 80 0.39 2.45 -0.11
C THR A 80 0.11 2.58 1.39
N THR A 81 -1.18 2.71 1.75
CA THR A 81 -1.60 2.82 3.16
C THR A 81 -1.25 1.56 3.94
N PHE A 82 -1.49 0.39 3.35
CA PHE A 82 -1.16 -0.91 3.94
C PHE A 82 0.34 -1.02 4.23
N GLN A 83 1.19 -0.69 3.25
CA GLN A 83 2.64 -0.71 3.42
C GLN A 83 3.11 0.29 4.51
N ASN A 84 2.55 1.49 4.53
CA ASN A 84 2.90 2.52 5.52
C ASN A 84 2.52 2.13 6.95
N ILE A 85 1.35 1.52 7.15
CA ILE A 85 0.91 1.03 8.46
C ILE A 85 1.86 -0.06 8.94
N ALA A 86 2.15 -1.05 8.09
CA ALA A 86 3.07 -2.13 8.44
C ALA A 86 4.47 -1.61 8.80
N GLY A 87 5.03 -0.70 7.99
CA GLY A 87 6.33 -0.07 8.28
C GLY A 87 6.32 0.73 9.57
N SER A 88 5.24 1.45 9.86
CA SER A 88 5.09 2.21 11.11
C SER A 88 5.08 1.30 12.34
N LEU A 89 4.38 0.16 12.25
CA LEU A 89 4.34 -0.83 13.33
C LEU A 89 5.71 -1.47 13.56
N MET A 90 6.42 -1.88 12.50
CA MET A 90 7.78 -2.43 12.60
C MET A 90 8.76 -1.43 13.23
N ASN A 91 8.70 -0.15 12.84
CA ASN A 91 9.55 0.89 13.41
C ASN A 91 9.22 1.14 14.88
N SER A 92 7.93 1.14 15.24
CA SER A 92 7.48 1.28 16.63
C SER A 92 8.02 0.15 17.51
N ASP A 93 7.94 -1.09 17.03
CA ASP A 93 8.46 -2.26 17.74
C ASP A 93 9.98 -2.19 17.95
N ALA A 94 10.74 -1.87 16.89
CA ALA A 94 12.19 -1.70 16.98
C ALA A 94 12.60 -0.60 17.98
N ASN A 95 11.85 0.51 18.02
CA ASN A 95 12.07 1.59 18.97
C ASN A 95 11.80 1.15 20.42
N MET A 96 10.71 0.42 20.65
CA MET A 96 10.41 -0.15 21.98
C MET A 96 11.49 -1.12 22.44
N ALA A 97 11.94 -2.02 21.56
CA ALA A 97 13.02 -2.97 21.84
C ALA A 97 14.34 -2.25 22.21
N SER A 98 14.68 -1.19 21.49
CA SER A 98 15.87 -0.37 21.76
C SER A 98 15.79 0.35 23.11
N GLN A 99 14.63 0.92 23.45
CA GLN A 99 14.40 1.58 24.74
C GLN A 99 14.51 0.60 25.92
N ILE A 100 13.90 -0.58 25.81
CA ILE A 100 13.97 -1.62 26.85
C ILE A 100 15.42 -2.10 27.04
N SER A 101 16.14 -2.32 25.93
CA SER A 101 17.54 -2.74 25.96
C SER A 101 18.44 -1.69 26.63
N SER A 102 18.21 -0.40 26.32
CA SER A 102 18.95 0.72 26.90
C SER A 102 18.69 0.88 28.40
N GLN A 103 17.43 0.71 28.84
CA GLN A 103 17.06 0.75 30.25
C GLN A 103 17.67 -0.42 31.04
N THR A 104 17.68 -1.61 30.44
CA THR A 104 18.25 -2.81 31.06
C THR A 104 19.77 -2.67 31.21
N ALA A 105 20.47 -2.17 30.19
CA ALA A 105 21.90 -1.87 30.24
C ALA A 105 22.26 -0.85 31.33
N ALA A 106 21.44 0.20 31.48
CA ALA A 106 21.61 1.21 32.52
C ALA A 106 21.43 0.61 33.94
N ALA A 107 20.41 -0.23 34.14
CA ALA A 107 20.17 -0.91 35.41
C ALA A 107 21.32 -1.84 35.83
N SER A 108 21.91 -2.58 34.88
CA SER A 108 23.08 -3.44 35.14
C SER A 108 24.39 -2.68 35.42
N THR A 109 24.50 -1.42 34.98
CA THR A 109 25.69 -0.59 35.23
C THR A 109 25.68 0.00 36.64
N THR A 110 24.50 0.45 37.13
CA THR A 110 24.34 0.95 38.51
C THR A 110 24.52 -0.14 39.57
N ALA A 111 24.20 -1.41 39.24
CA ALA A 111 24.40 -2.54 40.15
C ALA A 111 25.88 -2.96 40.32
N ARG A 112 26.80 -2.48 39.47
CA ARG A 112 28.22 -2.93 39.44
C ARG A 112 29.22 -1.98 40.12
N THR A 113 28.76 -0.93 40.81
CA THR A 113 29.58 -0.14 41.75
C THR A 113 29.36 -0.62 43.19
N PRO A 114 30.14 -1.60 43.70
CA PRO A 114 30.24 -1.80 45.14
C PRO A 114 31.00 -0.62 45.74
N ALA A 115 30.47 -0.09 46.85
CA ALA A 115 31.12 0.91 47.67
C ALA A 115 32.56 0.49 48.01
N MET A 116 33.55 1.10 47.36
CA MET A 116 34.92 1.06 47.86
C MET A 116 35.01 2.01 49.06
N SER A 117 34.88 1.37 50.22
CA SER A 117 35.08 1.90 51.56
C SER A 117 36.37 2.72 51.67
N SER A 118 36.26 3.93 52.25
CA SER A 118 37.39 4.76 52.65
C SER A 118 38.20 4.09 53.78
N PRO A 119 39.54 4.18 53.79
CA PRO A 119 40.32 4.18 55.01
C PRO A 119 40.80 5.59 55.35
N ARG A 120 40.52 5.92 56.61
CA ARG A 120 40.92 7.04 57.45
C ARG A 120 42.45 7.24 57.48
N THR A 121 42.93 8.48 57.45
CA THR A 121 44.23 8.89 58.02
C THR A 121 44.01 10.10 58.91
#